data_AF-A0A2S6IRN8-F1
#
_entry.id   AF-A0A2S6IRN8-F1
#
_cell.length_a   1.000
_cell.length_b   1.000
_cell.length_c   1.000
_cell.angle_alpha   90.00
_cell.angle_beta   90.00
_cell.angle_gamma   90.00
#
_symmetry.space_group_name_H-M   'P 1'
#
loop_
_entity.id
_entity.type
_entity.pdbx_description
1 polymer ?
#
loop_
_entity_poly.entity_id
_entity_poly.type
_entity_poly.pdbx_seq_one_letter_code
_entity_poly.pdbx_strand_id
1 'polypeptide(L)'
;MKTNIYTQTNIKQILKIKYMKNLRNFALGALAVASLIACNDDDDNPGIPDVPAQSEAQSILTAFAEDGGTPFDAATAVQFSSDYNVFIPSTYGLDLNLLSPSNPFGPVTRLPLYKGWDPNGNPVDYIITEASDREVATILGVVYAPRMAAAVGSNGVQNVQIVDGRLAFPGTVDFSPSRSVTPGDPNIAGSPNEATGSAFPPSAVSPGAVGDSEWSSFVVLPSGVVLNAQLMANSTGIHDRIPKIQEDNQNNVNLDRTNRAVVLQILDGWHDGGKYYYHLVTDASQQGPAAIEQGVYASKLNDLPTFGVFPDGSLLGFSPVGNGVAGEQGLDTTTLDQSIDPVNIFPIDPSNELFSPMWDAHINMWTEDAISQGLRRVITSTDDLRTLVDGGWVTSFVGNLQGPSNPFIAGLNPTGALINCPVIAQPNASVIGTTVGTPWNN
;
A
#
# COMPACT_ATOMS: atom_id res chain seq x y z
N MET A 1 -8.85 79.02 11.83
CA MET A 1 -10.27 78.62 12.07
C MET A 1 -10.23 77.13 12.43
N LYS A 2 -10.64 76.73 13.64
CA LYS A 2 -11.85 75.92 13.91
C LYS A 2 -11.99 74.75 12.90
N THR A 3 -11.53 73.51 13.11
CA THR A 3 -11.37 72.61 14.29
C THR A 3 -12.63 71.78 14.64
N ASN A 4 -12.55 70.45 14.40
CA ASN A 4 -13.10 69.28 15.14
C ASN A 4 -13.19 68.05 14.18
N ILE A 5 -12.90 66.77 14.44
CA ILE A 5 -12.70 65.87 15.62
C ILE A 5 -13.85 64.85 15.81
N TYR A 6 -13.54 63.55 15.55
CA TYR A 6 -13.96 62.25 16.16
C TYR A 6 -15.44 62.00 16.65
N THR A 7 -15.97 60.81 16.97
CA THR A 7 -15.44 59.45 17.30
C THR A 7 -16.54 58.35 17.23
N GLN A 8 -16.19 57.09 16.89
CA GLN A 8 -16.73 55.78 17.38
C GLN A 8 -18.28 55.50 17.34
N THR A 9 -18.89 54.34 17.71
CA THR A 9 -18.47 53.15 18.51
C THR A 9 -19.31 51.87 18.19
N ASN A 10 -18.74 50.66 18.38
CA ASN A 10 -19.32 49.31 18.67
C ASN A 10 -20.48 48.72 17.81
N ILE A 11 -20.49 47.45 17.39
CA ILE A 11 -20.22 46.11 17.99
C ILE A 11 -21.43 45.47 18.70
N LYS A 12 -21.87 44.34 18.10
CA LYS A 12 -22.56 43.12 18.59
C LYS A 12 -23.51 43.12 19.82
N GLN A 13 -24.52 42.25 19.68
CA GLN A 13 -25.08 41.29 20.67
C GLN A 13 -26.33 41.69 21.50
N ILE A 14 -27.09 40.63 21.88
CA ILE A 14 -28.14 40.54 22.93
C ILE A 14 -29.52 41.18 22.61
N LEU A 15 -30.70 40.60 22.95
CA LEU A 15 -31.24 39.21 22.95
C LEU A 15 -32.68 39.22 23.54
N LYS A 16 -33.63 38.46 22.92
CA LYS A 16 -34.89 37.90 23.51
C LYS A 16 -36.05 38.84 23.95
N ILE A 17 -37.18 38.17 24.30
CA ILE A 17 -38.48 38.65 24.86
C ILE A 17 -39.49 39.14 23.80
N LYS A 18 -40.75 38.66 23.69
CA LYS A 18 -41.52 37.48 24.19
C LYS A 18 -42.61 37.16 23.14
N TYR A 19 -42.97 35.93 22.75
CA TYR A 19 -43.60 34.78 23.45
C TYR A 19 -45.14 34.83 23.66
N MET A 20 -45.89 34.06 22.87
CA MET A 20 -47.11 33.27 23.21
C MET A 20 -47.40 32.36 21.98
N LYS A 21 -47.44 31.01 21.99
CA LYS A 21 -47.94 29.89 22.84
C LYS A 21 -49.42 29.50 22.64
N ASN A 22 -49.66 28.36 21.98
CA ASN A 22 -50.05 27.05 22.56
C ASN A 22 -49.95 25.95 21.45
N LEU A 23 -49.42 24.73 21.65
CA LEU A 23 -49.80 23.58 22.53
C LEU A 23 -51.18 22.99 22.16
N ARG A 24 -51.43 21.66 22.06
CA ARG A 24 -50.71 20.38 22.34
C ARG A 24 -51.33 19.28 21.40
N ASN A 25 -50.90 18.02 21.23
CA ASN A 25 -49.90 17.05 21.78
C ASN A 25 -49.17 16.36 20.57
N PHE A 26 -48.14 15.50 20.63
CA PHE A 26 -47.42 14.71 21.66
C PHE A 26 -47.89 13.23 21.90
N ALA A 27 -47.24 12.25 21.25
CA ALA A 27 -47.24 10.80 21.58
C ALA A 27 -45.88 10.16 21.20
N LEU A 28 -45.37 9.22 22.01
CA LEU A 28 -44.14 8.45 21.75
C LEU A 28 -44.47 6.99 21.39
N GLY A 29 -43.66 6.38 20.52
CA GLY A 29 -43.70 4.96 20.18
C GLY A 29 -42.27 4.47 19.88
N ALA A 30 -41.98 3.20 20.15
CA ALA A 30 -40.61 2.66 20.14
C ALA A 30 -40.39 1.60 19.05
N LEU A 31 -39.10 1.34 18.76
CA LEU A 31 -38.53 0.20 18.02
C LEU A 31 -39.24 -0.28 16.74
N ALA A 32 -38.53 -0.14 15.62
CA ALA A 32 -38.51 -1.16 14.56
C ALA A 32 -37.08 -1.29 14.03
N VAL A 33 -36.48 -2.48 14.15
CA VAL A 33 -35.26 -2.82 13.41
C VAL A 33 -35.71 -3.24 12.01
N ALA A 34 -35.34 -2.46 10.99
CA ALA A 34 -35.63 -2.77 9.61
C ALA A 34 -34.44 -3.52 8.99
N SER A 35 -34.37 -4.83 9.23
CA SER A 35 -33.54 -5.71 8.41
C SER A 35 -34.07 -5.69 6.97
N LEU A 36 -33.28 -5.15 6.04
CA LEU A 36 -33.57 -5.27 4.62
C LEU A 36 -33.31 -6.71 4.18
N ILE A 37 -34.37 -7.52 4.21
CA ILE A 37 -34.44 -8.77 3.47
C ILE A 37 -34.42 -8.37 1.99
N ALA A 38 -33.40 -8.82 1.26
CA ALA A 38 -33.45 -8.79 -0.20
C ALA A 38 -34.52 -9.78 -0.65
N CYS A 39 -35.62 -9.28 -1.21
CA CYS A 39 -36.54 -10.10 -1.98
C CYS A 39 -36.02 -10.17 -3.42
N ASN A 40 -36.02 -11.36 -4.00
CA ASN A 40 -35.98 -11.48 -5.46
C ASN A 40 -37.21 -10.77 -6.05
N ASP A 41 -36.98 -9.92 -7.04
CA ASP A 41 -37.90 -9.72 -8.15
C ASP A 41 -37.13 -10.15 -9.40
N ASP A 42 -37.70 -11.05 -10.21
CA ASP A 42 -37.05 -11.60 -11.40
C ASP A 42 -37.18 -10.64 -12.59
N ASP A 43 -36.05 -10.10 -13.08
CA ASP A 43 -35.99 -9.28 -14.31
C ASP A 43 -35.04 -9.97 -15.32
N ASP A 44 -35.62 -10.54 -16.39
CA ASP A 44 -34.94 -11.29 -17.46
C ASP A 44 -34.06 -10.41 -18.38
N ASN A 45 -33.01 -9.83 -17.81
CA ASN A 45 -31.84 -9.40 -18.56
C ASN A 45 -31.02 -10.66 -18.91
N PRO A 46 -30.53 -10.87 -20.16
CA PRO A 46 -29.57 -11.93 -20.48
C PRO A 46 -28.18 -11.57 -19.91
N GLY A 47 -28.10 -11.49 -18.59
CA GLY A 47 -26.91 -11.11 -17.85
C GLY A 47 -25.84 -12.18 -17.84
N ILE A 48 -24.64 -11.76 -17.50
CA ILE A 48 -23.58 -12.65 -17.02
C ILE A 48 -24.15 -13.41 -15.80
N PRO A 49 -23.97 -14.73 -15.69
CA PRO A 49 -24.43 -15.48 -14.53
C PRO A 49 -23.89 -14.85 -13.24
N ASP A 50 -24.75 -14.66 -12.24
CA ASP A 50 -24.32 -14.23 -10.91
C ASP A 50 -23.50 -15.35 -10.26
N VAL A 51 -22.18 -15.25 -10.37
CA VAL A 51 -21.22 -16.18 -9.75
C VAL A 51 -20.92 -15.63 -8.36
N PRO A 52 -21.35 -16.29 -7.26
CA PRO A 52 -21.11 -15.78 -5.92
C PRO A 52 -19.60 -15.72 -5.67
N ALA A 53 -19.07 -14.56 -5.26
CA ALA A 53 -17.63 -14.35 -5.09
C ALA A 53 -16.95 -15.36 -4.14
N GLN A 54 -17.69 -15.86 -3.14
CA GLN A 54 -17.26 -16.97 -2.28
C GLN A 54 -16.89 -18.24 -3.08
N SER A 55 -17.63 -18.54 -4.16
CA SER A 55 -17.40 -19.69 -5.04
C SER A 55 -16.14 -19.51 -5.89
N GLU A 56 -15.87 -18.28 -6.34
CA GLU A 56 -14.63 -17.92 -7.03
C GLU A 56 -13.43 -18.11 -6.11
N ALA A 57 -13.47 -17.54 -4.90
CA ALA A 57 -12.43 -17.72 -3.88
C ALA A 57 -12.22 -19.20 -3.52
N GLN A 58 -13.29 -19.98 -3.37
CA GLN A 58 -13.20 -21.41 -3.11
C GLN A 58 -12.62 -22.20 -4.29
N SER A 59 -12.86 -21.76 -5.54
CA SER A 59 -12.23 -22.36 -6.74
C SER A 59 -10.74 -22.08 -6.82
N ILE A 60 -10.31 -20.87 -6.43
CA ILE A 60 -8.89 -20.47 -6.34
C ILE A 60 -8.16 -21.32 -5.29
N LEU A 61 -8.75 -21.53 -4.11
CA LEU A 61 -8.19 -22.44 -3.10
C LEU A 61 -8.17 -23.91 -3.54
N THR A 62 -9.15 -24.35 -4.33
CA THR A 62 -9.18 -25.72 -4.87
C THR A 62 -8.03 -25.93 -5.85
N ALA A 63 -7.86 -25.01 -6.80
CA ALA A 63 -6.73 -25.03 -7.74
C ALA A 63 -5.37 -24.89 -7.05
N PHE A 64 -5.28 -24.07 -6.01
CA PHE A 64 -4.07 -23.93 -5.19
C PHE A 64 -3.66 -25.27 -4.53
N ALA A 65 -4.63 -26.05 -4.03
CA ALA A 65 -4.37 -27.39 -3.50
C ALA A 65 -3.92 -28.39 -4.59
N GLU A 66 -4.53 -28.33 -5.77
CA GLU A 66 -4.13 -29.16 -6.93
C GLU A 66 -2.69 -28.88 -7.40
N ASP A 67 -2.24 -27.62 -7.31
CA ASP A 67 -0.85 -27.23 -7.63
C ASP A 67 0.16 -27.54 -6.51
N GLY A 68 -0.27 -28.12 -5.38
CA GLY A 68 0.60 -28.54 -4.26
C GLY A 68 0.62 -27.59 -3.06
N GLY A 69 -0.21 -26.55 -3.04
CA GLY A 69 -0.35 -25.64 -1.90
C GLY A 69 -1.17 -26.20 -0.76
N THR A 70 -1.07 -25.57 0.42
CA THR A 70 -1.95 -25.83 1.56
C THR A 70 -2.95 -24.66 1.69
N PRO A 71 -4.22 -24.81 1.28
CA PRO A 71 -5.21 -23.74 1.43
C PRO A 71 -5.31 -23.22 2.86
N PHE A 72 -5.66 -21.94 3.01
CA PHE A 72 -5.86 -21.35 4.31
C PHE A 72 -7.03 -22.02 5.06
N ASP A 73 -6.76 -22.46 6.28
CA ASP A 73 -7.74 -22.92 7.26
C ASP A 73 -7.34 -22.36 8.63
N ALA A 74 -8.21 -21.54 9.22
CA ALA A 74 -7.96 -20.89 10.51
C ALA A 74 -7.74 -21.88 11.68
N ALA A 75 -8.15 -23.16 11.55
CA ALA A 75 -7.92 -24.19 12.55
C ALA A 75 -6.51 -24.84 12.46
N THR A 76 -5.80 -24.68 11.34
CA THR A 76 -4.48 -25.30 11.10
C THR A 76 -3.37 -24.29 10.72
N ALA A 77 -3.74 -23.06 10.35
CA ALA A 77 -2.81 -21.97 10.06
C ALA A 77 -1.94 -21.57 11.28
N VAL A 78 -0.83 -20.87 11.01
CA VAL A 78 0.13 -20.44 12.02
C VAL A 78 -0.53 -19.48 13.02
N GLN A 79 -0.48 -19.85 14.30
CA GLN A 79 -1.05 -19.05 15.38
C GLN A 79 -0.01 -18.04 15.88
N PHE A 80 -0.08 -16.82 15.36
CA PHE A 80 0.75 -15.70 15.81
C PHE A 80 0.26 -15.15 17.16
N SER A 81 1.17 -14.77 18.06
CA SER A 81 0.78 -14.02 19.26
C SER A 81 0.49 -12.56 18.91
N SER A 82 -0.23 -11.87 19.80
CA SER A 82 -0.49 -10.42 19.68
C SER A 82 0.78 -9.57 19.63
N ASP A 83 1.93 -10.09 20.07
CA ASP A 83 3.22 -9.41 19.94
C ASP A 83 3.75 -9.38 18.50
N TYR A 84 3.35 -10.32 17.64
CA TYR A 84 3.71 -10.29 16.21
C TYR A 84 2.79 -9.39 15.40
N ASN A 85 1.52 -9.24 15.80
CA ASN A 85 0.51 -8.38 15.17
C ASN A 85 0.49 -8.52 13.63
N VAL A 86 0.23 -9.74 13.15
CA VAL A 86 0.26 -10.10 11.72
C VAL A 86 -1.12 -9.87 11.10
N PHE A 87 -1.17 -9.16 9.98
CA PHE A 87 -2.40 -8.74 9.34
C PHE A 87 -2.92 -9.71 8.26
N ILE A 88 -2.05 -10.56 7.69
CA ILE A 88 -2.42 -11.58 6.67
C ILE A 88 -2.46 -12.98 7.32
N PRO A 89 -3.64 -13.56 7.61
CA PRO A 89 -3.76 -14.85 8.29
C PRO A 89 -3.14 -16.05 7.56
N SER A 90 -3.04 -16.01 6.23
CA SER A 90 -2.45 -17.08 5.41
C SER A 90 -0.91 -17.09 5.40
N THR A 91 -0.26 -16.18 6.14
CA THR A 91 1.21 -16.13 6.27
C THR A 91 1.76 -17.43 6.88
N TYR A 92 2.67 -18.09 6.15
CA TYR A 92 3.30 -19.34 6.61
C TYR A 92 4.40 -19.10 7.67
N GLY A 93 4.92 -17.88 7.81
CA GLY A 93 5.84 -17.51 8.88
C GLY A 93 6.50 -16.15 8.68
N LEU A 94 7.09 -15.63 9.77
CA LEU A 94 7.90 -14.40 9.79
C LEU A 94 9.29 -14.67 10.38
N ASP A 95 10.31 -14.08 9.78
CA ASP A 95 11.64 -13.92 10.36
C ASP A 95 11.87 -12.43 10.60
N LEU A 96 12.02 -12.03 11.86
CA LEU A 96 12.19 -10.64 12.27
C LEU A 96 13.64 -10.30 12.65
N ASN A 97 14.61 -11.12 12.21
CA ASN A 97 16.03 -10.81 12.32
C ASN A 97 16.40 -9.63 11.42
N LEU A 98 16.85 -8.53 12.04
CA LEU A 98 17.23 -7.30 11.32
C LEU A 98 18.43 -7.50 10.38
N LEU A 99 18.53 -6.60 9.39
CA LEU A 99 19.61 -6.57 8.41
C LEU A 99 20.98 -6.56 9.09
N SER A 100 21.82 -7.53 8.73
CA SER A 100 23.14 -7.73 9.35
C SER A 100 24.06 -8.55 8.43
N PRO A 101 25.39 -8.60 8.66
CA PRO A 101 26.29 -9.47 7.91
C PRO A 101 25.94 -10.97 8.00
N SER A 102 25.14 -11.37 9.00
CA SER A 102 24.59 -12.72 9.19
C SER A 102 23.18 -12.93 8.61
N ASN A 103 22.42 -11.86 8.40
CA ASN A 103 21.17 -11.86 7.63
C ASN A 103 21.18 -10.68 6.63
N PRO A 104 21.76 -10.86 5.42
CA PRO A 104 21.91 -9.80 4.43
C PRO A 104 20.60 -9.42 3.73
N PHE A 105 19.48 -10.06 4.07
CA PHE A 105 18.16 -9.79 3.50
C PHE A 105 17.25 -9.00 4.45
N GLY A 106 17.60 -8.91 5.73
CA GLY A 106 16.74 -8.35 6.76
C GLY A 106 15.49 -9.21 7.01
N PRO A 107 14.44 -8.64 7.61
CA PRO A 107 13.21 -9.36 7.88
C PRO A 107 12.55 -9.93 6.62
N VAL A 108 11.94 -11.10 6.74
CA VAL A 108 11.21 -11.76 5.64
C VAL A 108 9.87 -12.35 6.10
N THR A 109 8.96 -12.48 5.13
CA THR A 109 7.70 -13.22 5.26
C THR A 109 7.63 -14.35 4.25
N ARG A 110 6.91 -15.44 4.57
CA ARG A 110 6.60 -16.52 3.62
C ARG A 110 5.10 -16.57 3.35
N LEU A 111 4.70 -16.44 2.09
CA LEU A 111 3.30 -16.34 1.65
C LEU A 111 2.90 -17.48 0.70
N PRO A 112 1.59 -17.79 0.59
CA PRO A 112 1.04 -18.66 -0.44
C PRO A 112 1.35 -18.16 -1.86
N LEU A 113 1.92 -19.02 -2.70
CA LEU A 113 2.27 -18.70 -4.09
C LEU A 113 1.26 -19.36 -5.05
N TYR A 114 0.21 -18.62 -5.41
CA TYR A 114 -0.80 -19.04 -6.38
C TYR A 114 -0.22 -19.15 -7.80
N LYS A 115 -0.94 -19.86 -8.67
CA LYS A 115 -0.58 -20.09 -10.08
C LYS A 115 -1.68 -19.57 -10.98
N GLY A 116 -1.30 -18.97 -12.10
CA GLY A 116 -2.20 -18.38 -13.09
C GLY A 116 -1.66 -18.50 -14.49
N TRP A 117 -2.28 -17.77 -15.42
CA TRP A 117 -1.97 -17.80 -16.85
C TRP A 117 -1.69 -16.39 -17.37
N ASP A 118 -0.61 -16.22 -18.15
CA ASP A 118 -0.33 -14.99 -18.89
C ASP A 118 -1.29 -14.83 -20.10
N PRO A 119 -1.25 -13.70 -20.84
CA PRO A 119 -2.10 -13.48 -22.02
C PRO A 119 -1.93 -14.49 -23.17
N ASN A 120 -0.88 -15.32 -23.12
CA ASN A 120 -0.56 -16.34 -24.11
C ASN A 120 -0.87 -17.78 -23.62
N GLY A 121 -1.32 -17.93 -22.36
CA GLY A 121 -1.55 -19.23 -21.71
C GLY A 121 -0.30 -19.86 -21.07
N ASN A 122 0.80 -19.13 -20.92
CA ASN A 122 1.97 -19.58 -20.15
C ASN A 122 1.68 -19.52 -18.64
N PRO A 123 2.23 -20.44 -17.82
CA PRO A 123 2.08 -20.37 -16.37
C PRO A 123 2.82 -19.16 -15.78
N VAL A 124 2.17 -18.48 -14.85
CA VAL A 124 2.75 -17.43 -13.99
C VAL A 124 2.51 -17.75 -12.51
N ASP A 125 3.37 -17.26 -11.64
CA ASP A 125 3.25 -17.42 -10.18
C ASP A 125 3.00 -16.05 -9.52
N TYR A 126 2.05 -15.97 -8.60
CA TYR A 126 1.62 -14.72 -7.95
C TYR A 126 1.23 -14.92 -6.48
N ILE A 127 1.21 -13.85 -5.68
CA ILE A 127 0.60 -13.84 -4.33
C ILE A 127 -0.77 -13.14 -4.37
N ILE A 128 -1.59 -13.37 -3.35
CA ILE A 128 -2.79 -12.56 -3.06
C ILE A 128 -2.63 -12.02 -1.64
N THR A 129 -2.86 -10.73 -1.44
CA THR A 129 -2.57 -10.03 -0.16
C THR A 129 -3.76 -9.26 0.41
N GLU A 130 -4.66 -8.77 -0.44
CA GLU A 130 -5.91 -8.12 -0.05
C GLU A 130 -7.09 -8.57 -0.93
N ALA A 131 -8.32 -8.44 -0.40
CA ALA A 131 -9.56 -8.50 -1.16
C ALA A 131 -10.53 -7.38 -0.76
N SER A 132 -11.32 -6.88 -1.72
CA SER A 132 -12.30 -5.80 -1.51
C SER A 132 -13.61 -6.27 -0.86
N ASP A 133 -13.83 -7.58 -0.77
CA ASP A 133 -14.94 -8.20 -0.06
C ASP A 133 -14.45 -8.96 1.19
N ARG A 134 -15.24 -8.93 2.26
CA ARG A 134 -14.86 -9.47 3.56
C ARG A 134 -14.94 -10.99 3.61
N GLU A 135 -15.91 -11.58 2.93
CA GLU A 135 -16.09 -13.03 2.92
C GLU A 135 -15.01 -13.69 2.05
N VAL A 136 -14.71 -13.11 0.89
CA VAL A 136 -13.54 -13.47 0.06
C VAL A 136 -12.22 -13.29 0.83
N ALA A 137 -12.02 -12.16 1.52
CA ALA A 137 -10.83 -11.95 2.34
C ALA A 137 -10.67 -13.02 3.43
N THR A 138 -11.78 -13.38 4.09
CA THR A 138 -11.83 -14.41 5.14
C THR A 138 -11.54 -15.81 4.58
N ILE A 139 -12.09 -16.15 3.40
CA ILE A 139 -11.86 -17.43 2.72
C ILE A 139 -10.38 -17.57 2.33
N LEU A 140 -9.80 -16.57 1.68
CA LEU A 140 -8.41 -16.61 1.20
C LEU A 140 -7.37 -16.43 2.32
N GLY A 141 -7.77 -15.97 3.51
CA GLY A 141 -6.86 -15.66 4.61
C GLY A 141 -6.01 -14.42 4.32
N VAL A 142 -6.61 -13.38 3.76
CA VAL A 142 -5.96 -12.13 3.33
C VAL A 142 -6.60 -10.91 3.98
N VAL A 143 -5.99 -9.73 3.85
CA VAL A 143 -6.53 -8.49 4.42
C VAL A 143 -7.81 -8.04 3.70
N TYR A 144 -8.77 -7.50 4.45
CA TYR A 144 -9.95 -6.85 3.88
C TYR A 144 -9.65 -5.37 3.57
N ALA A 145 -9.70 -4.99 2.30
CA ALA A 145 -9.38 -3.66 1.81
C ALA A 145 -10.56 -3.07 1.02
N PRO A 146 -11.65 -2.63 1.70
CA PRO A 146 -12.93 -2.29 1.05
C PRO A 146 -12.80 -1.22 -0.03
N ARG A 147 -11.87 -0.27 0.13
CA ARG A 147 -11.66 0.82 -0.82
C ARG A 147 -11.24 0.35 -2.20
N MET A 148 -10.64 -0.85 -2.32
CA MET A 148 -10.29 -1.43 -3.61
C MET A 148 -11.51 -1.57 -4.54
N ALA A 149 -12.72 -1.78 -4.01
CA ALA A 149 -13.95 -1.83 -4.79
C ALA A 149 -14.23 -0.54 -5.57
N ALA A 150 -13.73 0.62 -5.11
CA ALA A 150 -13.88 1.88 -5.83
C ALA A 150 -13.07 1.95 -7.14
N ALA A 151 -12.16 1.01 -7.39
CA ALA A 151 -11.38 0.92 -8.63
C ALA A 151 -12.13 0.23 -9.79
N VAL A 152 -13.23 -0.48 -9.53
CA VAL A 152 -13.99 -1.23 -10.53
C VAL A 152 -14.50 -0.29 -11.64
N GLY A 153 -14.25 -0.66 -12.90
CA GLY A 153 -14.63 0.14 -14.07
C GLY A 153 -13.69 1.31 -14.41
N SER A 154 -12.59 1.50 -13.67
CA SER A 154 -11.47 2.35 -14.10
C SER A 154 -10.60 1.63 -15.14
N ASN A 155 -9.71 2.37 -15.83
CA ASN A 155 -8.71 1.75 -16.72
C ASN A 155 -7.50 1.19 -15.94
N GLY A 156 -7.36 1.54 -14.65
CA GLY A 156 -6.22 1.16 -13.80
C GLY A 156 -6.27 -0.25 -13.22
N VAL A 157 -7.33 -1.02 -13.49
CA VAL A 157 -7.49 -2.42 -13.07
C VAL A 157 -7.32 -3.37 -14.25
N GLN A 158 -7.05 -4.65 -13.98
CA GLN A 158 -7.21 -5.72 -14.98
C GLN A 158 -8.42 -6.60 -14.64
N ASN A 159 -9.29 -6.86 -15.62
CA ASN A 159 -10.46 -7.71 -15.47
C ASN A 159 -10.07 -9.13 -15.90
N VAL A 160 -9.98 -10.08 -14.96
CA VAL A 160 -9.45 -11.43 -15.23
C VAL A 160 -10.57 -12.40 -15.59
N GLN A 161 -10.17 -13.60 -16.02
CA GLN A 161 -11.05 -14.76 -16.07
C GLN A 161 -10.53 -15.84 -15.12
N ILE A 162 -11.41 -16.73 -14.65
CA ILE A 162 -11.03 -17.90 -13.86
C ILE A 162 -11.09 -19.13 -14.77
N VAL A 163 -9.92 -19.69 -15.09
CA VAL A 163 -9.77 -20.85 -15.99
C VAL A 163 -9.21 -22.00 -15.16
N ASP A 164 -10.00 -23.07 -15.00
CA ASP A 164 -9.68 -24.21 -14.13
C ASP A 164 -9.27 -23.77 -12.72
N GLY A 165 -10.06 -22.87 -12.12
CA GLY A 165 -9.83 -22.28 -10.79
C GLY A 165 -8.66 -21.29 -10.70
N ARG A 166 -7.96 -21.00 -11.81
CA ARG A 166 -6.73 -20.18 -11.84
C ARG A 166 -6.98 -18.87 -12.58
N LEU A 167 -6.41 -17.78 -12.08
CA LEU A 167 -6.55 -16.46 -12.70
C LEU A 167 -5.82 -16.40 -14.04
N ALA A 168 -6.50 -15.97 -15.09
CA ALA A 168 -5.95 -15.65 -16.40
C ALA A 168 -5.85 -14.12 -16.54
N PHE A 169 -4.63 -13.61 -16.64
CA PHE A 169 -4.31 -12.19 -16.59
C PHE A 169 -4.27 -11.56 -18.00
N PRO A 170 -4.96 -10.44 -18.25
CA PRO A 170 -4.84 -9.67 -19.50
C PRO A 170 -3.46 -9.05 -19.77
N GLY A 171 -2.62 -8.88 -18.75
CA GLY A 171 -1.23 -8.42 -18.89
C GLY A 171 -0.22 -9.30 -18.15
N THR A 172 1.07 -9.04 -18.33
CA THR A 172 2.18 -9.75 -17.68
C THR A 172 3.35 -8.82 -17.37
N VAL A 173 4.38 -9.38 -16.73
CA VAL A 173 5.58 -8.68 -16.26
C VAL A 173 6.83 -9.27 -16.91
N ASP A 174 7.72 -8.40 -17.41
CA ASP A 174 9.09 -8.77 -17.78
C ASP A 174 10.03 -8.53 -16.59
N PHE A 175 10.60 -9.62 -16.06
CA PHE A 175 11.58 -9.66 -14.97
C PHE A 175 13.02 -9.80 -15.48
N SER A 176 13.27 -9.69 -16.80
CA SER A 176 14.62 -9.67 -17.37
C SER A 176 15.39 -8.33 -17.28
N PRO A 177 14.78 -7.14 -17.03
CA PRO A 177 15.53 -5.91 -16.83
C PRO A 177 16.50 -5.95 -15.64
N SER A 178 17.62 -5.23 -15.74
CA SER A 178 18.53 -5.05 -14.61
C SER A 178 18.18 -3.78 -13.84
N ARG A 179 17.80 -3.93 -12.56
CA ARG A 179 17.54 -2.81 -11.64
C ARG A 179 18.78 -1.90 -11.53
N SER A 180 18.59 -0.60 -11.64
CA SER A 180 19.61 0.40 -11.28
C SER A 180 18.99 1.71 -10.77
N VAL A 181 19.67 2.34 -9.83
CA VAL A 181 19.41 3.70 -9.37
C VAL A 181 20.73 4.45 -9.42
N THR A 182 20.76 5.61 -10.08
CA THR A 182 21.93 6.50 -10.11
C THR A 182 21.61 7.74 -9.27
N PRO A 183 22.37 8.04 -8.21
CA PRO A 183 22.14 9.24 -7.39
C PRO A 183 22.09 10.53 -8.21
N GLY A 184 21.31 11.51 -7.77
CA GLY A 184 21.43 12.88 -8.24
C GLY A 184 22.66 13.57 -7.66
N ASP A 185 23.18 14.58 -8.36
CA ASP A 185 24.34 15.36 -7.91
C ASP A 185 23.89 16.76 -7.43
N PRO A 186 23.91 17.04 -6.11
CA PRO A 186 23.50 18.33 -5.57
C PRO A 186 24.45 19.49 -5.93
N ASN A 187 25.59 19.21 -6.59
CA ASN A 187 26.51 20.25 -7.07
C ASN A 187 26.13 20.78 -8.47
N ILE A 188 25.13 20.20 -9.15
CA ILE A 188 24.67 20.66 -10.46
C ILE A 188 23.70 21.82 -10.27
N ALA A 189 24.16 23.03 -10.60
CA ALA A 189 23.34 24.24 -10.53
C ALA A 189 22.09 24.15 -11.43
N GLY A 190 20.92 24.46 -10.87
CA GLY A 190 19.61 24.33 -11.50
C GLY A 190 19.02 22.91 -11.46
N SER A 191 19.64 21.96 -10.76
CA SER A 191 19.06 20.62 -10.53
C SER A 191 18.05 20.62 -9.37
N PRO A 192 17.12 19.64 -9.32
CA PRO A 192 16.27 19.43 -8.14
C PRO A 192 17.08 19.13 -6.87
N ASN A 193 18.28 18.56 -7.02
CA ASN A 193 19.19 18.17 -5.95
C ASN A 193 19.91 19.35 -5.30
N GLU A 194 20.22 20.41 -6.06
CA GLU A 194 20.80 21.66 -5.52
C GLU A 194 19.89 22.27 -4.46
N ALA A 195 18.58 22.33 -4.73
CA ALA A 195 17.56 22.93 -3.86
C ALA A 195 17.22 22.11 -2.60
N THR A 196 17.86 20.96 -2.40
CA THR A 196 17.64 20.06 -1.25
C THR A 196 18.93 19.60 -0.57
N GLY A 197 20.09 19.78 -1.21
CA GLY A 197 21.37 19.25 -0.77
C GLY A 197 21.46 17.72 -0.75
N SER A 198 20.50 17.03 -1.38
CA SER A 198 20.31 15.58 -1.31
C SER A 198 20.55 14.89 -2.65
N ALA A 199 20.98 13.63 -2.62
CA ALA A 199 21.14 12.79 -3.79
C ALA A 199 19.80 12.22 -4.29
N PHE A 200 18.76 12.20 -3.46
CA PHE A 200 17.37 12.15 -3.94
C PHE A 200 16.95 13.52 -4.51
N PRO A 201 16.28 13.60 -5.69
CA PRO A 201 15.84 12.48 -6.52
C PRO A 201 16.99 11.89 -7.36
N PRO A 202 16.95 10.60 -7.73
CA PRO A 202 17.93 9.99 -8.62
C PRO A 202 18.05 10.71 -9.97
N SER A 203 19.26 10.77 -10.53
CA SER A 203 19.50 11.32 -11.87
C SER A 203 19.10 10.36 -13.00
N ALA A 204 19.09 9.05 -12.72
CA ALA A 204 18.59 8.01 -13.61
C ALA A 204 18.09 6.80 -12.82
N VAL A 205 17.11 6.09 -13.37
CA VAL A 205 16.56 4.84 -12.82
C VAL A 205 16.29 3.82 -13.93
N SER A 206 16.38 2.54 -13.57
CA SER A 206 15.83 1.40 -14.31
C SER A 206 15.18 0.46 -13.30
N PRO A 207 13.89 0.16 -13.40
CA PRO A 207 13.27 -0.94 -12.66
C PRO A 207 13.92 -2.29 -13.00
N GLY A 208 13.89 -3.25 -12.07
CA GLY A 208 14.25 -4.65 -12.33
C GLY A 208 13.12 -5.45 -12.97
N ALA A 209 11.87 -4.98 -12.82
CA ALA A 209 10.69 -5.59 -13.41
C ALA A 209 9.78 -4.53 -14.04
N VAL A 210 9.19 -4.84 -15.19
CA VAL A 210 8.33 -3.93 -15.96
C VAL A 210 7.07 -4.66 -16.41
N GLY A 211 5.91 -4.16 -15.99
CA GLY A 211 4.62 -4.60 -16.52
C GLY A 211 4.36 -4.04 -17.91
N ASP A 212 3.60 -4.78 -18.72
CA ASP A 212 3.04 -4.25 -19.97
C ASP A 212 1.92 -3.20 -19.73
N SER A 213 1.22 -2.77 -20.79
CA SER A 213 0.12 -1.79 -20.67
C SER A 213 -1.16 -2.34 -20.02
N GLU A 214 -1.28 -3.66 -19.92
CA GLU A 214 -2.44 -4.35 -19.35
C GLU A 214 -2.19 -4.87 -17.93
N TRP A 215 -0.93 -4.94 -17.50
CA TRP A 215 -0.56 -5.32 -16.14
C TRP A 215 -0.97 -4.29 -15.08
N SER A 216 -1.70 -4.75 -14.06
CA SER A 216 -2.04 -4.03 -12.84
C SER A 216 -2.32 -5.02 -11.72
N SER A 217 -1.77 -4.82 -10.52
CA SER A 217 -2.03 -5.70 -9.37
C SER A 217 -3.48 -5.71 -8.90
N PHE A 218 -4.28 -4.71 -9.28
CA PHE A 218 -5.71 -4.65 -8.95
C PHE A 218 -6.51 -5.48 -9.96
N VAL A 219 -6.84 -6.69 -9.54
CA VAL A 219 -7.54 -7.71 -10.32
C VAL A 219 -9.03 -7.68 -10.00
N VAL A 220 -9.88 -7.45 -10.99
CA VAL A 220 -11.35 -7.59 -10.86
C VAL A 220 -11.76 -8.99 -11.30
N LEU A 221 -12.36 -9.76 -10.39
CA LEU A 221 -12.96 -11.08 -10.66
C LEU A 221 -14.29 -10.94 -11.43
N PRO A 222 -14.80 -12.02 -12.08
CA PRO A 222 -16.11 -12.00 -12.73
C PRO A 222 -17.29 -11.56 -11.84
N SER A 223 -17.24 -11.82 -10.52
CA SER A 223 -18.21 -11.30 -9.53
C SER A 223 -18.13 -9.79 -9.26
N GLY A 224 -17.09 -9.11 -9.74
CA GLY A 224 -16.80 -7.70 -9.46
C GLY A 224 -15.97 -7.44 -8.18
N VAL A 225 -15.62 -8.47 -7.40
CA VAL A 225 -14.68 -8.34 -6.27
C VAL A 225 -13.28 -8.04 -6.79
N VAL A 226 -12.58 -7.11 -6.13
CA VAL A 226 -11.20 -6.76 -6.46
C VAL A 226 -10.23 -7.49 -5.52
N LEU A 227 -9.26 -8.21 -6.07
CA LEU A 227 -8.13 -8.77 -5.36
C LEU A 227 -6.89 -7.89 -5.59
N ASN A 228 -6.00 -7.82 -4.59
CA ASN A 228 -4.61 -7.40 -4.81
C ASN A 228 -3.79 -8.65 -5.09
N ALA A 229 -3.40 -8.85 -6.35
CA ALA A 229 -2.76 -10.07 -6.82
C ALA A 229 -1.54 -9.75 -7.68
N GLN A 230 -0.35 -10.08 -7.17
CA GLN A 230 0.92 -9.54 -7.66
C GLN A 230 1.84 -10.63 -8.21
N LEU A 231 2.30 -10.45 -9.45
CA LEU A 231 3.16 -11.42 -10.15
C LEU A 231 4.55 -11.49 -9.49
N MET A 232 4.93 -12.70 -9.08
CA MET A 232 6.20 -12.98 -8.39
C MET A 232 7.24 -13.64 -9.30
N ALA A 233 6.80 -14.40 -10.31
CA ALA A 233 7.68 -15.04 -11.27
C ALA A 233 6.94 -15.46 -12.54
N ASN A 234 7.67 -15.55 -13.65
CA ASN A 234 7.25 -16.23 -14.87
C ASN A 234 8.47 -16.73 -15.65
N SER A 235 8.34 -16.95 -16.97
CA SER A 235 9.42 -17.42 -17.84
C SER A 235 10.60 -16.44 -17.98
N THR A 236 10.42 -15.15 -17.71
CA THR A 236 11.45 -14.10 -17.87
C THR A 236 12.38 -13.97 -16.66
N GLY A 237 11.91 -14.30 -15.45
CA GLY A 237 12.65 -14.10 -14.21
C GLY A 237 11.78 -14.16 -12.96
N ILE A 238 12.22 -13.48 -11.90
CA ILE A 238 11.60 -13.43 -10.57
C ILE A 238 11.56 -12.00 -10.03
N HIS A 239 10.66 -11.72 -9.11
CA HIS A 239 10.49 -10.40 -8.47
C HIS A 239 11.69 -10.05 -7.55
N ASP A 240 12.22 -8.82 -7.63
CA ASP A 240 13.46 -8.41 -6.93
C ASP A 240 13.40 -8.62 -5.40
N ARG A 241 12.22 -8.48 -4.78
CA ARG A 241 11.96 -8.74 -3.34
C ARG A 241 12.12 -10.20 -2.89
N ILE A 242 12.29 -11.16 -3.79
CA ILE A 242 12.55 -12.56 -3.42
C ILE A 242 14.03 -12.67 -3.03
N PRO A 243 14.39 -13.06 -1.79
CA PRO A 243 15.77 -13.01 -1.32
C PRO A 243 16.72 -13.81 -2.23
N LYS A 244 17.80 -13.17 -2.69
CA LYS A 244 18.66 -13.69 -3.77
C LYS A 244 19.69 -14.68 -3.22
N ILE A 245 19.25 -15.92 -2.98
CA ILE A 245 20.06 -17.02 -2.44
C ILE A 245 20.45 -17.98 -3.57
N GLN A 246 21.76 -18.10 -3.83
CA GLN A 246 22.40 -18.95 -4.86
C GLN A 246 22.08 -18.56 -6.31
N GLU A 247 20.81 -18.50 -6.70
CA GLU A 247 20.36 -18.19 -8.05
C GLU A 247 19.33 -17.05 -8.06
N ASP A 248 19.53 -16.06 -8.91
CA ASP A 248 18.63 -14.92 -9.13
C ASP A 248 17.73 -15.19 -10.36
N ASN A 249 17.02 -16.32 -10.31
CA ASN A 249 16.21 -16.81 -11.43
C ASN A 249 15.12 -17.79 -10.94
N GLN A 250 14.44 -18.46 -11.87
CA GLN A 250 13.36 -19.42 -11.63
C GLN A 250 13.71 -20.65 -10.75
N ASN A 251 14.99 -20.89 -10.45
CA ASN A 251 15.50 -21.94 -9.56
C ASN A 251 15.74 -21.45 -8.11
N ASN A 252 15.54 -20.16 -7.81
CA ASN A 252 15.78 -19.60 -6.47
C ASN A 252 14.99 -20.41 -5.43
N VAL A 253 15.68 -20.89 -4.39
CA VAL A 253 15.08 -21.68 -3.30
C VAL A 253 13.91 -20.98 -2.62
N ASN A 254 13.89 -19.64 -2.63
CA ASN A 254 12.82 -18.81 -2.09
C ASN A 254 11.54 -18.77 -2.95
N LEU A 255 11.51 -19.44 -4.11
CA LEU A 255 10.35 -19.60 -4.99
C LEU A 255 9.94 -21.09 -5.08
N ASP A 256 9.29 -21.60 -4.04
CA ASP A 256 8.90 -23.00 -3.93
C ASP A 256 7.60 -23.29 -4.67
N ARG A 257 7.77 -23.70 -5.93
CA ARG A 257 6.66 -24.15 -6.81
C ARG A 257 6.13 -25.55 -6.49
N THR A 258 6.69 -26.27 -5.52
CA THR A 258 6.26 -27.63 -5.14
C THR A 258 5.27 -27.59 -3.98
N ASN A 259 5.57 -26.83 -2.92
CA ASN A 259 4.65 -26.59 -1.80
C ASN A 259 3.88 -25.26 -1.94
N ARG A 260 3.99 -24.61 -3.11
CA ARG A 260 3.37 -23.34 -3.50
C ARG A 260 3.54 -22.24 -2.44
N ALA A 261 4.79 -21.85 -2.22
CA ALA A 261 5.18 -20.81 -1.28
C ALA A 261 6.30 -19.90 -1.82
N VAL A 262 6.30 -18.63 -1.42
CA VAL A 262 7.36 -17.67 -1.75
C VAL A 262 7.84 -16.94 -0.50
N VAL A 263 9.15 -16.70 -0.40
CA VAL A 263 9.75 -15.87 0.65
C VAL A 263 10.02 -14.47 0.08
N LEU A 264 9.69 -13.43 0.83
CA LEU A 264 9.79 -12.03 0.41
C LEU A 264 10.39 -11.15 1.51
N GLN A 265 11.27 -10.23 1.13
CA GLN A 265 11.83 -9.20 2.02
C GLN A 265 10.78 -8.14 2.36
N ILE A 266 10.68 -7.76 3.64
CA ILE A 266 9.70 -6.78 4.15
C ILE A 266 10.41 -5.53 4.73
N LEU A 267 9.88 -4.35 4.40
CA LEU A 267 10.47 -3.04 4.69
C LEU A 267 10.02 -2.51 6.07
N ASP A 268 10.90 -1.85 6.84
CA ASP A 268 10.52 -1.12 8.08
C ASP A 268 9.76 0.19 7.74
N GLY A 269 8.87 0.61 8.64
CA GLY A 269 8.04 1.79 8.49
C GLY A 269 7.50 2.26 9.84
N TRP A 270 6.94 3.48 9.85
CA TRP A 270 6.30 4.03 11.05
C TRP A 270 4.79 4.14 10.89
N HIS A 271 4.05 3.67 11.89
CA HIS A 271 2.62 3.91 12.06
C HIS A 271 2.31 4.22 13.54
N ASP A 272 1.50 5.27 13.77
CA ASP A 272 1.11 5.82 15.08
C ASP A 272 2.25 5.95 16.13
N GLY A 273 3.44 6.37 15.68
CA GLY A 273 4.61 6.50 16.56
C GLY A 273 5.32 5.18 16.90
N GLY A 274 4.81 4.04 16.42
CA GLY A 274 5.44 2.73 16.49
C GLY A 274 6.31 2.43 15.27
N LYS A 275 7.46 1.80 15.51
CA LYS A 275 8.32 1.20 14.48
C LYS A 275 7.73 -0.10 13.91
N TYR A 276 8.47 -0.72 12.99
CA TYR A 276 8.27 -2.10 12.53
C TYR A 276 6.95 -2.30 11.80
N TYR A 277 6.44 -1.26 11.14
CA TYR A 277 5.29 -1.37 10.24
C TYR A 277 5.72 -2.08 8.95
N TYR A 278 5.82 -3.41 9.03
CA TYR A 278 6.40 -4.25 8.00
C TYR A 278 5.45 -4.41 6.82
N HIS A 279 5.91 -3.98 5.65
CA HIS A 279 5.17 -4.02 4.41
C HIS A 279 6.01 -4.62 3.28
N LEU A 280 5.35 -5.09 2.23
CA LEU A 280 5.98 -5.39 0.94
C LEU A 280 6.01 -4.12 0.09
N VAL A 281 6.80 -4.15 -0.99
CA VAL A 281 6.57 -3.30 -2.16
C VAL A 281 6.51 -4.23 -3.37
N THR A 282 5.45 -4.10 -4.16
CA THR A 282 5.12 -5.08 -5.23
C THR A 282 5.02 -4.42 -6.60
N ASP A 283 4.22 -3.37 -6.72
CA ASP A 283 4.01 -2.63 -7.97
C ASP A 283 4.09 -1.13 -7.70
N ALA A 284 4.57 -0.36 -8.66
CA ALA A 284 4.52 1.10 -8.59
C ALA A 284 4.19 1.71 -9.96
N SER A 285 3.38 2.78 -9.95
CA SER A 285 2.90 3.42 -11.17
C SER A 285 3.95 4.26 -11.90
N GLN A 286 5.14 4.44 -11.30
CA GLN A 286 6.23 5.27 -11.79
C GLN A 286 7.58 4.54 -11.67
N GLN A 287 8.47 4.75 -12.64
CA GLN A 287 9.78 4.08 -12.67
C GLN A 287 10.68 4.42 -11.47
N GLY A 288 10.53 5.62 -10.91
CA GLY A 288 11.26 6.08 -9.72
C GLY A 288 11.07 5.16 -8.51
N PRO A 289 9.87 5.09 -7.91
CA PRO A 289 9.59 4.18 -6.80
C PRO A 289 9.78 2.70 -7.17
N ALA A 290 9.42 2.26 -8.38
CA ALA A 290 9.66 0.88 -8.82
C ALA A 290 11.16 0.50 -8.71
N ALA A 291 12.05 1.38 -9.20
CA ALA A 291 13.49 1.16 -9.10
C ALA A 291 14.02 1.34 -7.67
N ILE A 292 13.63 2.40 -6.95
CA ILE A 292 14.10 2.64 -5.56
C ILE A 292 13.70 1.46 -4.66
N GLU A 293 12.42 1.12 -4.64
CA GLU A 293 11.78 0.22 -3.69
C GLU A 293 11.59 -1.23 -4.20
N GLN A 294 12.30 -1.61 -5.28
CA GLN A 294 12.37 -3.00 -5.80
C GLN A 294 11.00 -3.60 -6.23
N GLY A 295 10.10 -2.76 -6.76
CA GLY A 295 8.80 -3.17 -7.28
C GLY A 295 8.74 -3.24 -8.81
N VAL A 296 7.69 -3.87 -9.34
CA VAL A 296 7.33 -3.84 -10.75
C VAL A 296 6.91 -2.43 -11.16
N TYR A 297 7.44 -1.91 -12.27
CA TYR A 297 6.90 -0.71 -12.90
C TYR A 297 5.60 -1.06 -13.65
N ALA A 298 4.45 -0.81 -13.02
CA ALA A 298 3.11 -1.15 -13.50
C ALA A 298 2.38 0.13 -13.94
N SER A 299 2.69 0.61 -15.15
CA SER A 299 2.25 1.93 -15.65
C SER A 299 0.73 2.14 -15.64
N LYS A 300 -0.06 1.07 -15.80
CA LYS A 300 -1.53 1.08 -15.79
C LYS A 300 -2.12 1.61 -14.48
N LEU A 301 -1.41 1.44 -13.35
CA LEU A 301 -1.89 1.90 -12.03
C LEU A 301 -2.20 3.40 -11.99
N ASN A 302 -1.58 4.24 -12.83
CA ASN A 302 -1.89 5.67 -12.90
C ASN A 302 -3.35 5.98 -13.30
N ASP A 303 -4.05 5.03 -13.93
CA ASP A 303 -5.45 5.14 -14.34
C ASP A 303 -6.44 4.68 -13.24
N LEU A 304 -5.97 4.39 -12.02
CA LEU A 304 -6.82 4.18 -10.85
C LEU A 304 -7.50 5.51 -10.42
N PRO A 305 -8.69 5.45 -9.79
CA PRO A 305 -9.45 6.65 -9.44
C PRO A 305 -8.75 7.56 -8.42
N THR A 306 -9.11 8.85 -8.48
CA THR A 306 -8.23 10.02 -8.32
C THR A 306 -7.36 10.11 -7.07
N PHE A 307 -6.08 10.47 -7.29
CA PHE A 307 -5.13 11.01 -6.31
C PHE A 307 -5.73 12.06 -5.36
N GLY A 308 -5.26 12.08 -4.10
CA GLY A 308 -5.57 13.10 -3.10
C GLY A 308 -6.99 13.06 -2.53
N VAL A 309 -7.82 12.07 -2.91
CA VAL A 309 -9.18 11.91 -2.39
C VAL A 309 -9.16 10.98 -1.16
N PHE A 310 -9.74 11.46 -0.06
CA PHE A 310 -9.95 10.70 1.17
C PHE A 310 -11.21 11.27 1.88
N PRO A 311 -12.12 10.43 2.40
CA PRO A 311 -12.07 8.96 2.50
C PRO A 311 -12.56 8.21 1.25
N ASP A 312 -13.06 8.89 0.22
CA ASP A 312 -13.57 8.25 -1.00
C ASP A 312 -12.42 7.73 -1.91
N GLY A 313 -12.74 6.90 -2.90
CA GLY A 313 -11.77 6.36 -3.86
C GLY A 313 -10.89 5.22 -3.33
N SER A 314 -10.11 4.60 -4.23
CA SER A 314 -9.37 3.36 -3.97
C SER A 314 -7.96 3.55 -3.41
N LEU A 315 -7.48 4.79 -3.31
CA LEU A 315 -6.13 5.14 -2.90
C LEU A 315 -6.07 5.57 -1.43
N LEU A 316 -4.93 5.35 -0.78
CA LEU A 316 -4.70 5.79 0.59
C LEU A 316 -3.42 6.64 0.65
N GLY A 317 -3.51 7.89 1.10
CA GLY A 317 -2.33 8.76 1.19
C GLY A 317 -1.29 8.22 2.19
N PHE A 318 0.00 8.41 1.90
CA PHE A 318 1.10 8.23 2.86
C PHE A 318 2.22 9.23 2.59
N SER A 319 3.25 9.28 3.46
CA SER A 319 4.35 10.22 3.30
C SER A 319 5.72 9.56 3.45
N PRO A 320 6.41 9.30 2.32
CA PRO A 320 7.86 9.14 2.31
C PRO A 320 8.56 10.44 2.71
N VAL A 321 9.71 10.34 3.37
CA VAL A 321 10.60 11.48 3.64
C VAL A 321 11.66 11.54 2.53
N GLY A 322 11.85 12.69 1.89
CA GLY A 322 12.91 12.88 0.88
C GLY A 322 14.30 12.90 1.52
N ASN A 323 14.59 13.96 2.27
CA ASN A 323 15.91 14.30 2.83
C ASN A 323 15.99 14.05 4.36
N GLY A 324 15.61 12.84 4.80
CA GLY A 324 15.51 12.48 6.22
C GLY A 324 16.84 12.37 6.97
N VAL A 325 16.85 11.62 8.09
CA VAL A 325 18.09 11.35 8.84
C VAL A 325 18.90 10.30 8.07
N ALA A 326 20.09 10.67 7.60
CA ALA A 326 20.93 9.81 6.78
C ALA A 326 21.26 8.49 7.49
N GLY A 327 20.92 7.36 6.87
CA GLY A 327 21.08 6.02 7.43
C GLY A 327 19.96 5.56 8.37
N GLU A 328 18.95 6.40 8.64
CA GLU A 328 17.80 6.07 9.52
C GLU A 328 16.44 6.31 8.86
N GLN A 329 16.28 7.31 8.00
CA GLN A 329 15.01 7.60 7.34
C GLN A 329 15.17 8.32 5.99
N GLY A 330 14.34 7.93 5.02
CA GLY A 330 14.04 8.70 3.82
C GLY A 330 14.79 8.27 2.56
N LEU A 331 14.21 8.65 1.41
CA LEU A 331 14.57 8.22 0.06
C LEU A 331 16.00 8.59 -0.34
N ASP A 332 16.59 9.65 0.24
CA ASP A 332 18.00 9.99 0.09
C ASP A 332 18.94 8.89 0.59
N THR A 333 18.58 8.22 1.70
CA THR A 333 19.36 7.08 2.23
C THR A 333 19.38 5.93 1.23
N THR A 334 18.23 5.49 0.73
CA THR A 334 18.11 4.41 -0.26
C THR A 334 18.71 4.77 -1.63
N THR A 335 18.68 6.05 -2.00
CA THR A 335 19.29 6.54 -3.25
C THR A 335 20.82 6.45 -3.17
N LEU A 336 21.41 6.73 -2.01
CA LEU A 336 22.86 6.62 -1.75
C LEU A 336 23.31 5.18 -1.48
N ASP A 337 22.57 4.42 -0.69
CA ASP A 337 22.84 3.02 -0.35
C ASP A 337 21.60 2.15 -0.64
N GLN A 338 21.66 1.43 -1.76
CA GLN A 338 20.58 0.58 -2.25
C GLN A 338 20.44 -0.75 -1.49
N SER A 339 21.20 -0.94 -0.40
CA SER A 339 20.98 -2.03 0.58
C SER A 339 20.08 -1.61 1.75
N ILE A 340 19.69 -0.33 1.83
CA ILE A 340 18.83 0.22 2.90
C ILE A 340 17.50 0.67 2.32
N ASP A 341 16.41 -0.01 2.69
CA ASP A 341 15.05 0.36 2.29
C ASP A 341 14.56 1.68 2.92
N PRO A 342 13.65 2.42 2.25
CA PRO A 342 13.20 3.73 2.73
C PRO A 342 12.12 3.59 3.81
N VAL A 343 12.46 4.06 5.01
CA VAL A 343 11.54 4.02 6.16
C VAL A 343 10.48 5.13 6.05
N ASN A 344 9.28 4.75 5.62
CA ASN A 344 8.17 5.66 5.30
C ASN A 344 7.15 5.82 6.46
N ILE A 345 6.23 6.79 6.35
CA ILE A 345 5.22 7.13 7.38
C ILE A 345 3.81 6.79 6.87
N PHE A 346 3.07 5.96 7.63
CA PHE A 346 1.74 5.46 7.26
C PHE A 346 0.65 5.92 8.25
N PRO A 347 -0.50 6.43 7.77
CA PRO A 347 -1.56 6.98 8.63
C PRO A 347 -2.54 5.96 9.22
N ILE A 348 -2.67 4.78 8.62
CA ILE A 348 -3.73 3.80 8.86
C ILE A 348 -3.16 2.39 8.64
N ASP A 349 -3.53 1.43 9.48
CA ASP A 349 -3.19 0.01 9.35
C ASP A 349 -4.35 -0.84 8.73
N PRO A 350 -4.12 -2.13 8.44
CA PRO A 350 -5.15 -3.05 7.97
C PRO A 350 -6.32 -3.34 8.92
N SER A 351 -6.29 -2.86 10.18
CA SER A 351 -7.44 -3.01 11.10
C SER A 351 -8.59 -2.04 10.79
N ASN A 352 -8.35 -1.09 9.90
CA ASN A 352 -9.24 0.03 9.63
C ASN A 352 -10.13 -0.19 8.39
N GLU A 353 -11.43 0.10 8.52
CA GLU A 353 -12.42 0.03 7.44
C GLU A 353 -12.16 1.04 6.28
N LEU A 354 -11.15 1.91 6.39
CA LEU A 354 -10.69 2.83 5.34
C LEU A 354 -9.31 2.43 4.75
N PHE A 355 -8.85 1.20 4.97
CA PHE A 355 -7.60 0.67 4.44
C PHE A 355 -7.62 0.46 2.91
N SER A 356 -6.46 0.64 2.29
CA SER A 356 -6.12 0.20 0.92
C SER A 356 -4.60 -0.03 0.86
N PRO A 357 -4.13 -1.08 0.16
CA PRO A 357 -2.69 -1.32 -0.05
C PRO A 357 -2.09 -0.43 -1.14
N MET A 358 -2.91 0.31 -1.88
CA MET A 358 -2.45 1.21 -2.94
C MET A 358 -2.24 2.62 -2.39
N TRP A 359 -0.98 2.96 -2.17
CA TRP A 359 -0.58 4.18 -1.49
C TRP A 359 -0.32 5.34 -2.45
N ASP A 360 -0.94 6.49 -2.18
CA ASP A 360 -0.70 7.76 -2.88
C ASP A 360 0.43 8.53 -2.17
N ALA A 361 1.56 8.67 -2.86
CA ALA A 361 2.75 9.28 -2.29
C ALA A 361 2.61 10.80 -2.15
N HIS A 362 2.71 11.30 -0.93
CA HIS A 362 2.91 12.72 -0.61
C HIS A 362 4.30 12.91 0.01
N ILE A 363 5.36 12.92 -0.82
CA ILE A 363 6.74 13.01 -0.30
C ILE A 363 6.94 14.34 0.45
N ASN A 364 7.43 14.28 1.68
CA ASN A 364 7.78 15.44 2.50
C ASN A 364 9.29 15.71 2.47
N MET A 365 9.72 16.93 2.81
CA MET A 365 11.13 17.25 3.03
C MET A 365 11.33 18.24 4.18
N TRP A 366 12.39 18.04 4.95
CA TRP A 366 12.88 19.00 5.93
C TRP A 366 13.40 20.26 5.23
N THR A 367 13.08 21.44 5.78
CA THR A 367 13.53 22.72 5.22
C THR A 367 14.99 23.00 5.54
N GLU A 368 15.65 23.81 4.69
CA GLU A 368 17.04 24.27 4.92
C GLU A 368 17.21 24.90 6.30
N ASP A 369 16.23 25.71 6.73
CA ASP A 369 16.23 26.37 8.04
C ASP A 369 16.20 25.34 9.18
N ALA A 370 15.29 24.36 9.14
CA ALA A 370 15.22 23.28 10.11
C ALA A 370 16.51 22.44 10.17
N ILE A 371 17.14 22.19 9.01
CA ILE A 371 18.43 21.49 8.93
C ILE A 371 19.54 22.35 9.54
N SER A 372 19.59 23.65 9.23
CA SER A 372 20.61 24.58 9.74
C SER A 372 20.54 24.78 11.27
N GLN A 373 19.32 24.71 11.82
CA GLN A 373 19.06 24.77 13.27
C GLN A 373 19.24 23.42 13.98
N GLY A 374 19.54 22.34 13.24
CA GLY A 374 19.73 21.00 13.82
C GLY A 374 18.43 20.33 14.30
N LEU A 375 17.27 20.73 13.77
CA LEU A 375 15.96 20.22 14.15
C LEU A 375 15.58 18.91 13.43
N ARG A 376 16.28 18.57 12.33
CA ARG A 376 16.02 17.36 11.54
C ARG A 376 16.22 16.09 12.39
N ARG A 377 15.16 15.30 12.48
CA ARG A 377 15.10 14.00 13.18
C ARG A 377 14.23 13.02 12.38
N VAL A 378 14.13 11.78 12.88
CA VAL A 378 13.13 10.83 12.37
C VAL A 378 11.71 11.35 12.69
N ILE A 379 10.82 11.25 11.70
CA ILE A 379 9.39 11.57 11.80
C ILE A 379 8.63 10.25 11.98
N THR A 380 7.78 10.16 13.00
CA THR A 380 7.27 8.86 13.50
C THR A 380 5.76 8.64 13.36
N SER A 381 4.99 9.65 12.97
CA SER A 381 3.57 9.52 12.65
C SER A 381 3.08 10.64 11.74
N THR A 382 1.86 10.53 11.20
CA THR A 382 1.25 11.63 10.43
C THR A 382 0.82 12.82 11.28
N ASP A 383 0.65 12.66 12.59
CA ASP A 383 0.39 13.76 13.52
C ASP A 383 1.69 14.48 13.92
N ASP A 384 2.79 13.76 14.03
CA ASP A 384 4.14 14.31 14.14
C ASP A 384 4.51 15.10 12.86
N LEU A 385 4.29 14.51 11.69
CA LEU A 385 4.44 15.18 10.39
C LEU A 385 3.60 16.46 10.30
N ARG A 386 2.31 16.42 10.71
CA ARG A 386 1.44 17.61 10.72
C ARG A 386 1.99 18.71 11.64
N THR A 387 2.49 18.33 12.82
CA THR A 387 3.13 19.27 13.75
C THR A 387 4.38 19.93 13.16
N LEU A 388 5.16 19.20 12.37
CA LEU A 388 6.35 19.72 11.69
C LEU A 388 6.01 20.61 10.48
N VAL A 389 4.93 20.31 9.75
CA VAL A 389 4.42 21.13 8.63
C VAL A 389 3.76 22.42 9.13
N ASP A 390 2.89 22.34 10.15
CA ASP A 390 2.27 23.52 10.80
C ASP A 390 3.33 24.45 11.42
N GLY A 391 4.48 23.89 11.83
CA GLY A 391 5.64 24.63 12.32
C GLY A 391 6.56 25.21 11.24
N GLY A 392 6.38 24.86 9.96
CA GLY A 392 7.24 25.29 8.84
C GLY A 392 8.60 24.57 8.75
N TRP A 393 8.82 23.51 9.54
CA TRP A 393 10.08 22.75 9.58
C TRP A 393 10.16 21.66 8.52
N VAL A 394 9.00 21.18 8.07
CA VAL A 394 8.82 20.22 6.98
C VAL A 394 7.84 20.82 5.97
N THR A 395 8.02 20.50 4.69
CA THR A 395 7.19 20.97 3.57
C THR A 395 6.99 19.86 2.54
N SER A 396 6.20 20.11 1.49
CA SER A 396 6.12 19.22 0.34
C SER A 396 7.47 19.18 -0.38
N PHE A 397 7.91 17.99 -0.79
CA PHE A 397 9.12 17.84 -1.59
C PHE A 397 9.01 18.63 -2.91
N VAL A 398 10.11 19.26 -3.32
CA VAL A 398 10.17 20.19 -4.46
C VAL A 398 9.73 19.57 -5.80
N GLY A 399 9.86 18.25 -5.95
CA GLY A 399 9.41 17.49 -7.11
C GLY A 399 7.96 17.00 -7.08
N ASN A 400 7.17 17.32 -6.04
CA ASN A 400 5.74 16.98 -6.00
C ASN A 400 4.94 17.82 -7.00
N LEU A 401 3.75 17.34 -7.39
CA LEU A 401 2.87 18.03 -8.32
C LEU A 401 2.36 19.35 -7.73
N GLN A 402 2.14 20.32 -8.61
CA GLN A 402 1.39 21.54 -8.28
C GLN A 402 -0.11 21.20 -8.32
N GLY A 403 -0.71 21.03 -7.15
CA GLY A 403 -2.10 20.57 -7.01
C GLY A 403 -2.73 20.96 -5.67
N PRO A 404 -3.94 20.49 -5.36
CA PRO A 404 -4.53 20.66 -4.04
C PRO A 404 -3.72 19.89 -3.00
N SER A 405 -3.50 20.51 -1.85
CA SER A 405 -2.92 19.86 -0.67
C SER A 405 -3.88 18.84 -0.07
N ASN A 406 -3.38 17.69 0.37
CA ASN A 406 -4.18 16.64 0.98
C ASN A 406 -4.23 16.80 2.51
N PRO A 407 -5.38 17.16 3.13
CA PRO A 407 -5.46 17.41 4.57
C PRO A 407 -5.22 16.17 5.44
N PHE A 408 -5.46 14.97 4.88
CA PHE A 408 -5.19 13.70 5.55
C PHE A 408 -3.68 13.55 5.82
N ILE A 409 -2.86 13.80 4.80
CA ILE A 409 -1.39 13.77 4.87
C ILE A 409 -0.83 15.18 5.06
N ALA A 410 -1.12 15.76 6.23
CA ALA A 410 -0.53 17.01 6.74
C ALA A 410 -0.65 18.26 5.83
N GLY A 411 -1.53 18.25 4.82
CA GLY A 411 -1.62 19.34 3.84
C GLY A 411 -0.50 19.33 2.79
N LEU A 412 0.13 18.17 2.55
CA LEU A 412 1.16 18.02 1.53
C LEU A 412 0.56 17.82 0.12
N ASN A 413 1.28 18.27 -0.91
CA ASN A 413 0.91 18.04 -2.30
C ASN A 413 1.24 16.58 -2.72
N PRO A 414 0.44 15.95 -3.60
CA PRO A 414 0.73 14.60 -4.11
C PRO A 414 1.94 14.61 -5.06
N THR A 415 2.69 13.52 -5.07
CA THR A 415 3.82 13.29 -5.97
C THR A 415 3.35 12.76 -7.34
N GLY A 416 2.13 12.23 -7.45
CA GLY A 416 1.62 11.62 -8.69
C GLY A 416 2.17 10.22 -8.95
N ALA A 417 2.65 9.55 -7.90
CA ALA A 417 3.13 8.18 -7.94
C ALA A 417 2.32 7.33 -6.96
N LEU A 418 1.86 6.16 -7.43
CA LEU A 418 1.23 5.15 -6.60
C LEU A 418 2.21 4.01 -6.35
N ILE A 419 2.18 3.44 -5.13
CA ILE A 419 2.98 2.29 -4.76
C ILE A 419 2.07 1.28 -4.03
N ASN A 420 2.10 0.04 -4.50
CA ASN A 420 1.34 -1.07 -3.94
C ASN A 420 2.15 -1.74 -2.82
N CYS A 421 1.82 -1.39 -1.58
CA CYS A 421 2.53 -1.86 -0.39
C CYS A 421 1.57 -2.61 0.56
N PRO A 422 1.29 -3.90 0.30
CA PRO A 422 0.61 -4.77 1.26
C PRO A 422 1.30 -4.78 2.62
N VAL A 423 0.52 -4.72 3.69
CA VAL A 423 1.04 -4.59 5.06
C VAL A 423 0.97 -5.94 5.74
N ILE A 424 2.11 -6.44 6.19
CA ILE A 424 2.28 -7.81 6.67
C ILE A 424 2.07 -7.90 8.18
N ALA A 425 2.72 -7.01 8.94
CA ALA A 425 2.66 -7.01 10.41
C ALA A 425 3.12 -5.68 11.02
N GLN A 426 2.72 -5.39 12.26
CA GLN A 426 3.38 -4.36 13.09
C GLN A 426 3.76 -4.92 14.48
N PRO A 427 4.82 -5.74 14.58
CA PRO A 427 5.24 -6.40 15.81
C PRO A 427 5.72 -5.45 16.92
N ASN A 428 5.46 -5.86 18.15
CA ASN A 428 6.10 -5.31 19.34
C ASN A 428 7.62 -5.52 19.29
N ALA A 429 8.37 -4.57 19.85
CA ALA A 429 9.83 -4.66 19.97
C ALA A 429 10.35 -5.89 20.76
N SER A 430 9.46 -6.62 21.44
CA SER A 430 9.74 -7.87 22.17
C SER A 430 9.99 -9.09 21.27
N VAL A 431 9.55 -9.08 20.00
CA VAL A 431 9.73 -10.19 19.03
C VAL A 431 10.61 -9.82 17.83
N ILE A 432 11.29 -8.68 17.89
CA ILE A 432 12.33 -8.33 16.91
C ILE A 432 13.58 -9.18 17.19
N GLY A 433 14.17 -9.76 16.16
CA GLY A 433 15.21 -10.78 16.30
C GLY A 433 14.68 -12.19 16.59
N THR A 434 13.38 -12.46 16.39
CA THR A 434 12.81 -13.81 16.55
C THR A 434 12.12 -14.31 15.28
N THR A 435 11.81 -15.61 15.29
CA THR A 435 11.26 -16.35 14.15
C THR A 435 9.98 -17.09 14.56
N VAL A 436 8.96 -17.10 13.71
CA VAL A 436 7.67 -17.78 13.94
C VAL A 436 7.15 -18.45 12.67
N GLY A 437 6.53 -19.61 12.82
CA GLY A 437 6.09 -20.44 11.68
C GLY A 437 7.27 -20.98 10.87
N THR A 438 7.10 -21.04 9.55
CA THR A 438 8.15 -21.33 8.57
C THR A 438 8.32 -20.11 7.65
N PRO A 439 9.24 -19.18 7.93
CA PRO A 439 9.47 -18.00 7.06
C PRO A 439 10.42 -18.25 5.89
N TRP A 440 11.09 -19.40 5.86
CA TRP A 440 12.00 -19.80 4.79
C TRP A 440 11.47 -21.09 4.12
N ASN A 441 11.83 -21.29 2.85
CA ASN A 441 11.73 -22.61 2.22
C ASN A 441 12.90 -23.49 2.72
N ASN A 442 12.69 -24.81 2.82
CA ASN A 442 13.67 -25.79 3.33
C ASN A 442 14.39 -26.53 2.20
#